data_AF-A0A6G7CH84-F1
#
_entry.id   AF-A0A6G7CH84-F1
#
_cell.length_a   1.000
_cell.length_b   1.000
_cell.length_c   1.000
_cell.angle_alpha   90.00
_cell.angle_beta   90.00
_cell.angle_gamma   90.00
#
_symmetry.space_group_name_H-M   'P 1'
#
loop_
_entity.id
_entity.type
_entity.pdbx_description
1 polymer ?
#
loop_
_entity_poly.entity_id
_entity_poly.type
_entity_poly.pdbx_seq_one_letter_code
_entity_poly.pdbx_strand_id
1 'polypeptide(L)'
;MKFETLAQVPEPIRQFYHEDIRHEPTGNKVSESYTYQDESGQDISAERLVDEYADVIYVVINVRHDLKSWSDVELAKARSTYETTRYFIEKAYESDLWAFHDAYLAWLESEPSLDDEESQELAEAAVTAWLELEPVNEVTSLESSLGKYHQELAKQYRESVIEGNIVVYDAEWQIDKEGRDNMNEAIAYADRTGLLGDTSRGWILADNTLRETTVDELRGVLNAYAERLGQVFEAYAVWRDGDKLEKFEF
;
A
#
# COMPACT_ATOMS: atom_id res chain seq x y z
N MET A 1 7.59 -7.52 -30.35
CA MET A 1 6.22 -7.18 -30.82
C MET A 1 6.02 -5.66 -30.85
N LYS A 2 5.25 -5.10 -31.79
CA LYS A 2 4.88 -3.66 -31.81
C LYS A 2 3.36 -3.52 -31.94
N PHE A 3 2.76 -2.66 -31.12
CA PHE A 3 1.33 -2.35 -31.17
C PHE A 3 1.14 -0.94 -31.73
N GLU A 4 0.15 -0.76 -32.61
CA GLU A 4 -0.16 0.53 -33.24
C GLU A 4 -1.21 1.32 -32.46
N THR A 5 -2.10 0.63 -31.74
CA THR A 5 -3.12 1.23 -30.88
C THR A 5 -3.25 0.45 -29.58
N LEU A 6 -3.73 1.10 -28.52
CA LEU A 6 -3.89 0.42 -27.22
C LEU A 6 -4.92 -0.72 -27.29
N ALA A 7 -5.88 -0.65 -28.21
CA ALA A 7 -6.86 -1.70 -28.46
C ALA A 7 -6.24 -3.00 -29.01
N GLN A 8 -5.08 -2.91 -29.68
CA GLN A 8 -4.34 -4.09 -30.16
C GLN A 8 -3.53 -4.77 -29.05
N VAL A 9 -3.31 -4.10 -27.92
CA VAL A 9 -2.60 -4.71 -26.79
C VAL A 9 -3.53 -5.74 -26.13
N PRO A 10 -3.08 -7.00 -25.96
CA PRO A 10 -3.86 -8.04 -25.31
C PRO A 10 -4.35 -7.59 -23.94
N GLU A 11 -5.62 -7.89 -23.64
CA GLU A 11 -6.28 -7.50 -22.39
C GLU A 11 -5.43 -7.78 -21.14
N PRO A 12 -4.80 -8.96 -20.97
CA PRO A 12 -4.06 -9.29 -19.75
C PRO A 12 -2.88 -8.35 -19.47
N ILE A 13 -2.29 -7.75 -20.52
CA ILE A 13 -1.14 -6.86 -20.40
C ILE A 13 -1.44 -5.40 -20.78
N ARG A 14 -2.70 -5.06 -21.09
CA ARG A 14 -3.03 -3.69 -21.54
C ARG A 14 -2.70 -2.62 -20.51
N GLN A 15 -2.87 -2.93 -19.22
CA GLN A 15 -2.56 -2.00 -18.12
C GLN A 15 -1.10 -1.52 -18.07
N PHE A 16 -0.17 -2.21 -18.74
CA PHE A 16 1.24 -1.85 -18.80
C PHE A 16 1.56 -0.86 -19.93
N TYR A 17 0.57 -0.42 -20.68
CA TYR A 17 0.74 0.47 -21.83
C TYR A 17 -0.21 1.67 -21.75
N HIS A 18 0.17 2.76 -22.41
CA HIS A 18 -0.69 3.93 -22.64
C HIS A 18 -0.43 4.50 -24.04
N GLU A 19 -1.36 5.35 -24.50
CA GLU A 19 -1.18 6.13 -25.73
C GLU A 19 -0.51 7.46 -25.41
N ASP A 20 0.56 7.77 -26.13
CA ASP A 20 1.33 9.01 -26.03
C ASP A 20 1.23 9.75 -27.38
N ILE A 21 0.78 11.01 -27.35
CA ILE A 21 0.66 11.85 -28.54
C ILE A 21 1.91 12.69 -28.68
N ARG A 22 2.59 12.56 -29.82
CA ARG A 22 3.77 13.35 -30.13
C ARG A 22 3.53 14.19 -31.36
N HIS A 23 3.93 15.46 -31.28
CA HIS A 23 3.92 16.38 -32.41
C HIS A 23 5.20 16.18 -33.21
N GLU A 24 5.08 15.53 -34.37
CA GLU A 24 6.21 15.20 -35.21
C GLU A 24 6.10 15.86 -36.59
N PRO A 25 7.23 16.25 -37.19
CA PRO A 25 7.23 16.85 -38.52
C PRO A 25 6.78 15.81 -39.55
N THR A 26 5.82 16.18 -40.41
CA THR A 26 5.30 15.30 -41.46
C THR A 26 6.27 15.09 -42.62
N GLY A 27 7.32 15.91 -42.68
CA GLY A 27 8.25 16.01 -43.81
C GLY A 27 7.79 16.98 -44.91
N ASN A 28 6.57 17.52 -44.81
CA ASN A 28 6.09 18.58 -45.69
C ASN A 28 6.40 19.95 -45.10
N LYS A 29 6.33 20.98 -45.96
CA LYS A 29 6.42 22.39 -45.54
C LYS A 29 5.12 23.11 -45.86
N VAL A 30 4.69 23.96 -44.93
CA VAL A 30 3.53 24.84 -45.08
C VAL A 30 3.97 26.30 -45.06
N SER A 31 3.25 27.14 -45.80
CA SER A 31 3.50 28.59 -45.79
C SER A 31 2.87 29.20 -44.54
N GLU A 32 3.68 29.88 -43.74
CA GLU A 32 3.26 30.64 -42.57
C GLU A 32 3.48 32.13 -42.82
N SER A 33 2.40 32.91 -42.73
CA SER A 33 2.48 34.37 -42.81
C SER A 33 2.96 34.95 -41.48
N TYR A 34 3.91 35.88 -41.55
CA TYR A 34 4.41 36.63 -40.40
C TYR A 34 4.58 38.11 -40.74
N THR A 35 4.64 38.95 -39.72
CA THR A 35 4.84 40.39 -39.86
C THR A 35 6.16 40.78 -39.21
N TYR A 36 6.95 41.62 -39.89
CA TYR A 36 8.16 42.22 -39.32
C TYR A 36 8.23 43.71 -39.65
N GLN A 37 8.99 44.46 -38.87
CA GLN A 37 9.21 45.88 -39.13
C GLN A 37 10.43 46.08 -40.02
N ASP A 38 10.28 46.91 -41.05
CA ASP A 38 11.39 47.35 -41.89
C ASP A 38 12.26 48.42 -41.19
N GLU A 39 13.31 48.89 -41.86
CA GLU A 39 14.23 49.90 -41.33
C GLU A 39 13.57 51.27 -41.04
N SER A 40 12.35 51.48 -41.55
CA SER A 40 11.55 52.69 -41.34
C SER A 40 10.54 52.52 -40.19
N GLY A 41 10.47 51.33 -39.58
CA GLY A 41 9.50 50.98 -38.54
C GLY A 41 8.11 50.65 -39.08
N GLN A 42 7.97 50.35 -40.38
CA GLN A 42 6.70 49.97 -40.99
C GLN A 42 6.51 48.46 -40.91
N ASP A 43 5.33 48.01 -40.48
CA ASP A 43 4.95 46.59 -40.46
C ASP A 43 4.75 46.07 -41.90
N ILE A 44 5.53 45.06 -42.27
CA ILE A 44 5.47 44.36 -43.56
C ILE A 44 5.08 42.91 -43.33
N SER A 45 4.05 42.44 -44.05
CA SER A 45 3.68 41.02 -44.07
C SER A 45 4.55 40.26 -45.07
N ALA A 46 5.09 39.12 -44.64
CA ALA A 46 5.85 38.18 -45.45
C ALA A 46 5.42 36.74 -45.15
N GLU A 47 5.89 35.81 -45.97
CA GLU A 47 5.66 34.38 -45.79
C GLU A 47 7.00 33.67 -45.59
N ARG A 48 7.01 32.65 -44.73
CA ARG A 48 8.11 31.71 -44.58
C ARG A 48 7.59 30.28 -44.67
N LEU A 49 8.43 29.39 -45.18
CA LEU A 49 8.15 27.95 -45.13
C LEU A 49 8.58 27.41 -43.78
N VAL A 50 7.62 26.85 -43.04
CA VAL A 50 7.86 26.11 -41.80
C VAL A 50 7.51 24.65 -41.99
N ASP A 51 8.08 23.79 -41.15
CA ASP A 51 7.76 22.37 -41.18
C ASP A 51 6.30 22.17 -40.74
N GLU A 52 5.57 21.33 -41.47
CA GLU A 52 4.24 20.89 -41.06
C GLU A 52 4.39 19.82 -39.97
N TYR A 53 3.61 19.93 -38.90
CA TYR A 53 3.58 18.97 -37.81
C TYR A 53 2.24 18.24 -37.79
N ALA A 54 2.27 16.96 -37.42
CA ALA A 54 1.09 16.17 -37.16
C ALA A 54 1.19 15.47 -35.81
N ASP A 55 0.02 15.17 -35.25
CA ASP A 55 -0.12 14.42 -34.01
C ASP A 55 -0.03 12.94 -34.34
N VAL A 56 1.03 12.29 -33.87
CA VAL A 56 1.26 10.86 -34.04
C VAL A 56 1.01 10.18 -32.70
N ILE A 57 0.14 9.17 -32.69
CA ILE A 57 -0.16 8.36 -31.51
C ILE A 57 0.84 7.19 -31.45
N TYR A 58 1.51 7.06 -30.31
CA TYR A 58 2.39 5.95 -29.99
C TYR A 58 1.82 5.12 -28.85
N VAL A 59 1.88 3.79 -28.95
CA VAL A 59 1.67 2.91 -27.81
C VAL A 59 2.98 2.76 -27.06
N VAL A 60 3.03 3.26 -25.83
CA VAL A 60 4.23 3.31 -25.00
C VAL A 60 4.07 2.40 -23.78
N ILE A 61 5.10 1.62 -23.49
CA ILE A 61 5.16 0.81 -22.27
C ILE A 61 5.40 1.71 -21.06
N ASN A 62 4.65 1.47 -19.98
CA ASN A 62 4.81 2.15 -18.71
C ASN A 62 6.20 1.89 -18.14
N VAL A 63 6.76 2.90 -17.49
CA VAL A 63 8.13 2.81 -16.97
C VAL A 63 8.19 1.91 -15.73
N ARG A 64 9.21 1.06 -15.66
CA ARG A 64 9.52 0.22 -14.50
C ARG A 64 10.41 1.00 -13.53
N HIS A 65 9.82 1.69 -12.57
CA HIS A 65 10.59 2.42 -11.56
C HIS A 65 10.62 1.68 -10.22
N ASP A 66 11.83 1.48 -9.72
CA ASP A 66 12.11 1.09 -8.33
C ASP A 66 11.34 -0.14 -7.82
N LEU A 67 11.23 -1.17 -8.67
CA LEU A 67 10.62 -2.45 -8.31
C LEU A 67 11.35 -3.07 -7.12
N LYS A 68 10.59 -3.70 -6.22
CA LYS A 68 11.10 -4.37 -5.02
C LYS A 68 10.75 -5.85 -5.07
N SER A 69 11.50 -6.65 -4.32
CA SER A 69 11.16 -8.04 -4.07
C SER A 69 10.40 -8.19 -2.75
N TRP A 70 9.69 -9.30 -2.57
CA TRP A 70 9.13 -9.66 -1.26
C TRP A 70 10.20 -9.83 -0.17
N SER A 71 11.44 -10.16 -0.53
CA SER A 71 12.54 -10.16 0.44
C SER A 71 12.91 -8.76 0.93
N ASP A 72 12.79 -7.74 0.07
CA ASP A 72 12.98 -6.35 0.47
C ASP A 72 11.87 -5.88 1.41
N VAL A 73 10.63 -6.35 1.20
CA VAL A 73 9.49 -6.09 2.10
C VAL A 73 9.78 -6.63 3.50
N GLU A 74 10.26 -7.87 3.62
CA GLU A 74 10.59 -8.45 4.92
C GLU A 74 11.74 -7.70 5.62
N LEU A 75 12.72 -7.23 4.85
CA LEU A 75 13.77 -6.37 5.39
C LEU A 75 13.22 -5.01 5.87
N ALA A 76 12.29 -4.42 5.12
CA ALA A 76 11.64 -3.16 5.48
C ALA A 76 10.81 -3.31 6.78
N LYS A 77 10.00 -4.38 6.90
CA LYS A 77 9.25 -4.71 8.13
C LYS A 77 10.14 -4.75 9.37
N ALA A 78 11.36 -5.27 9.23
CA ALA A 78 12.28 -5.43 10.35
C ALA A 78 13.07 -4.16 10.72
N ARG A 79 13.20 -3.18 9.82
CA ARG A 79 14.20 -2.10 9.95
C ARG A 79 13.71 -0.70 9.60
N SER A 80 12.48 -0.56 9.09
CA SER A 80 12.00 0.69 8.49
C SER A 80 10.70 1.17 9.12
N THR A 81 10.22 2.31 8.64
CA THR A 81 8.95 2.90 9.07
C THR A 81 7.75 2.21 8.39
N TYR A 82 6.56 2.51 8.88
CA TYR A 82 5.29 2.14 8.26
C TYR A 82 5.24 2.54 6.78
N GLU A 83 5.48 3.82 6.48
CA GLU A 83 5.41 4.35 5.10
C GLU A 83 6.39 3.66 4.17
N THR A 84 7.63 3.41 4.62
CA THR A 84 8.62 2.71 3.82
C THR A 84 8.19 1.26 3.57
N THR A 85 7.67 0.57 4.58
CA THR A 85 7.22 -0.82 4.41
C THR A 85 6.03 -0.91 3.46
N ARG A 86 5.05 0.00 3.60
CA ARG A 86 3.91 0.10 2.69
C ARG A 86 4.36 0.32 1.25
N TYR A 87 5.25 1.29 1.02
CA TYR A 87 5.82 1.56 -0.30
C TYR A 87 6.49 0.30 -0.90
N PHE A 88 7.23 -0.46 -0.09
CA PHE A 88 7.88 -1.69 -0.55
C PHE A 88 6.87 -2.77 -0.92
N ILE A 89 5.75 -2.88 -0.21
CA ILE A 89 4.65 -3.81 -0.55
C ILE A 89 4.06 -3.43 -1.91
N GLU A 90 3.77 -2.15 -2.13
CA GLU A 90 3.24 -1.64 -3.41
C GLU A 90 4.21 -1.96 -4.56
N LYS A 91 5.52 -1.74 -4.35
CA LYS A 91 6.55 -2.03 -5.36
C LYS A 91 6.85 -3.52 -5.58
N ALA A 92 6.66 -4.35 -4.57
CA ALA A 92 6.75 -5.81 -4.72
C ALA A 92 5.58 -6.35 -5.53
N TYR A 93 4.37 -5.87 -5.26
CA TYR A 93 3.19 -6.18 -6.05
C TYR A 93 3.34 -5.75 -7.52
N GLU A 94 3.80 -4.51 -7.76
CA GLU A 94 4.12 -4.05 -9.13
C GLU A 94 5.16 -4.94 -9.81
N SER A 95 6.17 -5.42 -9.07
CA SER A 95 7.19 -6.31 -9.60
C SER A 95 6.61 -7.65 -10.06
N ASP A 96 5.69 -8.23 -9.29
CA ASP A 96 5.02 -9.49 -9.66
C ASP A 96 4.12 -9.32 -10.89
N LEU A 97 3.42 -8.18 -10.99
CA LEU A 97 2.65 -7.82 -12.18
C LEU A 97 3.55 -7.71 -13.42
N TRP A 98 4.73 -7.10 -13.29
CA TRP A 98 5.70 -7.03 -14.38
C TRP A 98 6.29 -8.41 -14.74
N ALA A 99 6.49 -9.28 -13.77
CA ALA A 99 6.91 -10.66 -14.04
C ALA A 99 5.84 -11.42 -14.86
N PHE A 100 4.56 -11.23 -14.53
CA PHE A 100 3.45 -11.76 -15.33
C PHE A 100 3.46 -11.18 -16.75
N HIS A 101 3.61 -9.86 -16.91
CA HIS A 101 3.73 -9.21 -18.21
C HIS A 101 4.84 -9.84 -19.07
N ASP A 102 6.03 -10.04 -18.49
CA ASP A 102 7.17 -10.59 -19.20
C ASP A 102 6.95 -12.05 -19.60
N ALA A 103 6.33 -12.85 -18.74
CA ALA A 103 5.91 -14.21 -19.07
C ALA A 103 4.89 -14.23 -20.22
N TYR A 104 3.93 -13.30 -20.22
CA TYR A 104 2.93 -13.18 -21.28
C TYR A 104 3.53 -12.81 -22.63
N LEU A 105 4.48 -11.85 -22.66
CA LEU A 105 5.20 -11.52 -23.89
C LEU A 105 6.03 -12.70 -24.40
N ALA A 106 6.72 -13.43 -23.51
CA ALA A 106 7.48 -14.60 -23.90
C ALA A 106 6.59 -15.71 -24.49
N TRP A 107 5.38 -15.89 -23.93
CA TRP A 107 4.37 -16.81 -24.47
C TRP A 107 3.90 -16.38 -25.87
N LEU A 108 3.59 -15.09 -26.08
CA LEU A 108 3.24 -14.55 -27.39
C LEU A 108 4.36 -14.72 -28.44
N GLU A 109 5.62 -14.51 -28.04
CA GLU A 109 6.77 -14.72 -28.94
C GLU A 109 6.99 -16.19 -29.29
N SER A 110 6.43 -17.12 -28.51
CA SER A 110 6.47 -18.56 -28.77
C SER A 110 5.29 -19.08 -29.60
N GLU A 111 4.44 -18.18 -30.12
CA GLU A 111 3.31 -18.55 -30.99
C GLU A 111 3.79 -19.39 -32.18
N PRO A 112 3.22 -20.60 -32.40
CA PRO A 112 3.58 -21.45 -33.52
C PRO A 112 3.32 -20.76 -34.86
N SER A 113 4.29 -20.82 -35.78
CA SER A 113 4.09 -20.38 -37.16
C SER A 113 3.19 -21.35 -37.92
N LEU A 114 2.23 -20.84 -38.67
CA LEU A 114 1.36 -21.61 -39.56
C LEU A 114 1.89 -21.69 -41.00
N ASP A 115 3.09 -21.14 -41.27
CA ASP A 115 3.67 -21.06 -42.62
C ASP A 115 4.41 -22.34 -43.05
N ASP A 116 4.61 -23.30 -42.17
CA ASP A 116 5.24 -24.58 -42.53
C ASP A 116 4.21 -25.51 -43.19
N GLU A 117 4.53 -26.03 -44.39
CA GLU A 117 3.75 -27.02 -45.18
C GLU A 117 3.57 -28.39 -44.47
N GLU A 118 3.62 -28.44 -43.13
CA GLU A 118 3.23 -29.63 -42.38
C GLU A 118 1.71 -29.80 -42.34
N SER A 119 1.29 -31.05 -42.17
CA SER A 119 -0.13 -31.45 -42.10
C SER A 119 -0.92 -30.48 -41.23
N GLN A 120 -2.00 -29.94 -41.75
CA GLN A 120 -2.90 -29.00 -41.07
C GLN A 120 -3.28 -29.46 -39.64
N GLU A 121 -3.41 -30.78 -39.43
CA GLU A 121 -3.69 -31.38 -38.12
C GLU A 121 -2.56 -31.19 -37.08
N LEU A 122 -1.29 -31.18 -37.50
CA LEU A 122 -0.14 -30.94 -36.63
C LEU A 122 -0.06 -29.46 -36.21
N ALA A 123 -0.35 -28.55 -37.15
CA ALA A 123 -0.41 -27.12 -36.90
C ALA A 123 -1.54 -26.78 -35.91
N GLU A 124 -2.73 -27.36 -36.09
CA GLU A 124 -3.87 -27.19 -35.17
C GLU A 124 -3.57 -27.73 -33.77
N ALA A 125 -2.89 -28.88 -33.66
CA ALA A 125 -2.47 -29.44 -32.37
C ALA A 125 -1.42 -28.57 -31.66
N ALA A 126 -0.46 -28.01 -32.40
CA ALA A 126 0.56 -27.13 -31.85
C ALA A 126 -0.03 -25.81 -31.32
N VAL A 127 -0.96 -25.20 -32.06
CA VAL A 127 -1.68 -24.00 -31.61
C VAL A 127 -2.52 -24.30 -30.37
N THR A 128 -3.21 -25.44 -30.32
CA THR A 128 -4.00 -25.83 -29.15
C THR A 128 -3.11 -25.98 -27.91
N ALA A 129 -1.97 -26.68 -28.03
CA ALA A 129 -1.03 -26.85 -26.93
C ALA A 129 -0.42 -25.51 -26.47
N TRP A 130 -0.17 -24.58 -27.38
CA TRP A 130 0.29 -23.23 -27.04
C TRP A 130 -0.76 -22.42 -26.27
N LEU A 131 -2.04 -22.48 -26.69
CA LEU A 131 -3.14 -21.81 -25.98
C LEU A 131 -3.33 -22.36 -24.56
N GLU A 132 -3.15 -23.67 -24.36
CA GLU A 132 -3.21 -24.29 -23.02
C GLU A 132 -2.07 -23.83 -22.08
N LEU A 133 -0.99 -23.27 -22.65
CA LEU A 133 0.16 -22.72 -21.92
C LEU A 133 0.07 -21.21 -21.71
N GLU A 134 -1.06 -20.57 -22.02
CA GLU A 134 -1.26 -19.14 -21.75
C GLU A 134 -1.01 -18.83 -20.27
N PRO A 135 -0.11 -17.88 -19.94
CA PRO A 135 0.17 -17.53 -18.55
C PRO A 135 -1.07 -17.02 -17.82
N VAL A 136 -1.29 -17.52 -16.60
CA VAL A 136 -2.35 -17.05 -15.70
C VAL A 136 -1.78 -16.04 -14.72
N ASN A 137 -2.49 -14.93 -14.51
CA ASN A 137 -2.11 -13.95 -13.50
C ASN A 137 -2.48 -14.48 -12.10
N GLU A 138 -1.50 -15.03 -11.40
CA GLU A 138 -1.63 -15.53 -10.01
C GLU A 138 -1.26 -14.48 -8.95
N VAL A 139 -1.01 -13.23 -9.35
CA VAL A 139 -0.57 -12.18 -8.43
C VAL A 139 -1.66 -11.87 -7.42
N THR A 140 -1.33 -12.01 -6.14
CA THR A 140 -2.25 -11.67 -5.05
C THR A 140 -2.51 -10.16 -5.05
N SER A 141 -3.78 -9.76 -4.92
CA SER A 141 -4.15 -8.33 -4.97
C SER A 141 -3.40 -7.50 -3.92
N LEU A 142 -3.11 -6.24 -4.25
CA LEU A 142 -2.41 -5.32 -3.37
C LEU A 142 -3.16 -5.14 -2.03
N GLU A 143 -4.49 -5.05 -2.09
CA GLU A 143 -5.37 -4.91 -0.93
C GLU A 143 -5.24 -6.08 0.03
N SER A 144 -5.12 -7.31 -0.49
CA SER A 144 -4.92 -8.51 0.33
C SER A 144 -3.57 -8.46 1.06
N SER A 145 -2.51 -8.04 0.36
CA SER A 145 -1.16 -7.92 0.91
C SER A 145 -1.07 -6.82 1.98
N LEU A 146 -1.61 -5.63 1.70
CA LEU A 146 -1.69 -4.53 2.67
C LEU A 146 -2.58 -4.89 3.86
N GLY A 147 -3.73 -5.50 3.62
CA GLY A 147 -4.66 -5.91 4.67
C GLY A 147 -4.04 -6.92 5.65
N LYS A 148 -3.20 -7.85 5.18
CA LYS A 148 -2.43 -8.75 6.06
C LYS A 148 -1.41 -7.99 6.90
N TYR A 149 -0.64 -7.11 6.28
CA TYR A 149 0.34 -6.28 6.98
C TYR A 149 -0.30 -5.41 8.06
N HIS A 150 -1.42 -4.75 7.75
CA HIS A 150 -2.14 -3.92 8.72
C HIS A 150 -2.76 -4.74 9.85
N GLN A 151 -3.21 -5.97 9.60
CA GLN A 151 -3.69 -6.86 10.67
C GLN A 151 -2.59 -7.22 11.67
N GLU A 152 -1.37 -7.50 11.19
CA GLU A 152 -0.22 -7.76 12.05
C GLU A 152 0.12 -6.54 12.92
N LEU A 153 0.18 -5.35 12.30
CA LEU A 153 0.40 -4.10 13.01
C LEU A 153 -0.70 -3.79 14.02
N ALA A 154 -1.97 -3.94 13.62
CA ALA A 154 -3.11 -3.64 14.46
C ALA A 154 -3.12 -4.53 15.71
N LYS A 155 -2.72 -5.81 15.59
CA LYS A 155 -2.56 -6.70 16.75
C LYS A 155 -1.51 -6.16 17.73
N GLN A 156 -0.32 -5.82 17.24
CA GLN A 156 0.77 -5.31 18.07
C GLN A 156 0.40 -3.98 18.74
N TYR A 157 -0.18 -3.05 17.96
CA TYR A 157 -0.60 -1.75 18.45
C TYR A 157 -1.70 -1.88 19.51
N ARG A 158 -2.74 -2.67 19.23
CA ARG A 158 -3.82 -2.95 20.20
C ARG A 158 -3.28 -3.48 21.53
N GLU A 159 -2.36 -4.45 21.48
CA GLU A 159 -1.71 -4.99 22.69
C GLU A 159 -0.92 -3.90 23.42
N SER A 160 -0.19 -3.03 22.70
CA SER A 160 0.55 -1.92 23.30
C SER A 160 -0.36 -0.86 23.96
N VAL A 161 -1.53 -0.58 23.37
CA VAL A 161 -2.50 0.37 23.93
C VAL A 161 -3.16 -0.22 25.19
N ILE A 162 -3.50 -1.51 25.15
CA ILE A 162 -4.10 -2.22 26.29
C ILE A 162 -3.13 -2.30 27.46
N GLU A 163 -1.85 -2.55 27.20
CA GLU A 163 -0.81 -2.72 28.24
C GLU A 163 -0.05 -1.42 28.56
N GLY A 164 -0.31 -0.32 27.85
CA GLY A 164 0.32 0.98 28.10
C GLY A 164 -0.26 1.69 29.33
N ASN A 165 0.56 2.48 30.01
CA ASN A 165 0.16 3.24 31.20
C ASN A 165 -1.18 3.99 31.01
N ILE A 166 -1.90 4.18 32.11
CA ILE A 166 -3.18 4.91 32.08
C ILE A 166 -3.12 6.10 33.04
N VAL A 167 -3.69 7.23 32.61
CA VAL A 167 -3.80 8.42 33.46
C VAL A 167 -5.18 8.43 34.12
N VAL A 168 -5.21 8.30 35.45
CA VAL A 168 -6.43 8.33 36.26
C VAL A 168 -6.12 9.05 37.56
N TYR A 169 -7.04 9.89 38.05
CA TYR A 169 -6.85 10.70 39.25
C TYR A 169 -5.58 11.56 39.20
N ASP A 170 -5.32 12.19 38.05
CA ASP A 170 -4.16 13.05 37.81
C ASP A 170 -2.79 12.39 38.04
N ALA A 171 -2.72 11.06 37.94
CA ALA A 171 -1.46 10.31 37.98
C ALA A 171 -1.40 9.24 36.88
N GLU A 172 -0.18 8.90 36.49
CA GLU A 172 0.11 7.85 35.51
C GLU A 172 0.37 6.52 36.22
N TRP A 173 -0.45 5.53 35.92
CA TRP A 173 -0.43 4.21 36.55
C TRP A 173 0.16 3.17 35.61
N GLN A 174 1.05 2.34 36.15
CA GLN A 174 1.52 1.14 35.47
C GLN A 174 0.40 0.10 35.52
N ILE A 175 -0.14 -0.24 34.36
CA ILE A 175 -1.26 -1.17 34.22
C ILE A 175 -0.88 -2.42 33.48
N ASP A 176 0.40 -2.68 33.26
CA ASP A 176 0.81 -3.95 32.66
C ASP A 176 0.30 -5.12 33.53
N LYS A 177 0.50 -6.34 33.05
CA LYS A 177 0.05 -7.53 33.78
C LYS A 177 0.49 -7.52 35.26
N GLU A 178 1.74 -7.19 35.54
CA GLU A 178 2.27 -7.16 36.91
C GLU A 178 1.64 -6.04 37.74
N GLY A 179 1.50 -4.84 37.19
CA GLY A 179 0.81 -3.71 37.81
C GLY A 179 -0.64 -4.06 38.19
N ARG A 180 -1.39 -4.67 37.26
CA ARG A 180 -2.77 -5.12 37.53
C ARG A 180 -2.83 -6.23 38.58
N ASP A 181 -1.93 -7.21 38.51
CA ASP A 181 -1.88 -8.30 39.49
C ASP A 181 -1.58 -7.76 40.90
N ASN A 182 -0.67 -6.78 41.00
CA ASN A 182 -0.36 -6.09 42.26
C ASN A 182 -1.57 -5.30 42.79
N MET A 183 -2.30 -4.59 41.93
CA MET A 183 -3.52 -3.86 42.34
C MET A 183 -4.59 -4.82 42.84
N ASN A 184 -4.81 -5.91 42.10
CA ASN A 184 -5.78 -6.95 42.49
C ASN A 184 -5.41 -7.59 43.83
N GLU A 185 -4.14 -7.88 44.09
CA GLU A 185 -3.72 -8.44 45.37
C GLU A 185 -3.87 -7.44 46.52
N ALA A 186 -3.57 -6.16 46.30
CA ALA A 186 -3.79 -5.11 47.30
C ALA A 186 -5.27 -4.96 47.66
N ILE A 187 -6.16 -4.99 46.66
CA ILE A 187 -7.62 -4.97 46.85
C ILE A 187 -8.07 -6.23 47.59
N ALA A 188 -7.64 -7.42 47.14
CA ALA A 188 -8.01 -8.69 47.76
C ALA A 188 -7.52 -8.78 49.21
N TYR A 189 -6.33 -8.25 49.51
CA TYR A 189 -5.83 -8.14 50.88
C TYR A 189 -6.72 -7.25 51.75
N ALA A 190 -7.13 -6.08 51.24
CA ALA A 190 -8.03 -5.18 51.95
C ALA A 190 -9.38 -5.85 52.26
N ASP A 191 -9.95 -6.56 51.29
CA ASP A 191 -11.20 -7.30 51.45
C ASP A 191 -11.08 -8.43 52.49
N ARG A 192 -9.98 -9.19 52.49
CA ARG A 192 -9.73 -10.26 53.47
C ARG A 192 -9.52 -9.76 54.90
N THR A 193 -9.01 -8.54 55.05
CA THR A 193 -8.67 -7.95 56.35
C THR A 193 -9.73 -6.98 56.87
N GLY A 194 -10.78 -6.71 56.08
CA GLY A 194 -11.83 -5.76 56.44
C GLY A 194 -11.34 -4.32 56.51
N LEU A 195 -10.29 -3.98 55.76
CA LEU A 195 -9.84 -2.59 55.65
C LEU A 195 -10.88 -1.76 54.90
N LEU A 196 -11.13 -0.55 55.39
CA LEU A 196 -12.03 0.38 54.71
C LEU A 196 -11.40 0.87 53.40
N GLY A 197 -12.25 1.09 52.39
CA GLY A 197 -11.84 1.48 51.04
C GLY A 197 -11.05 2.80 50.97
N ASP A 198 -11.26 3.68 51.95
CA ASP A 198 -10.61 4.98 52.13
C ASP A 198 -9.25 4.91 52.86
N THR A 199 -8.80 3.71 53.25
CA THR A 199 -7.50 3.54 53.90
C THR A 199 -6.38 3.77 52.88
N SER A 200 -5.59 4.83 53.09
CA SER A 200 -4.46 5.18 52.23
C SER A 200 -3.21 4.34 52.50
N ARG A 201 -2.48 4.02 51.43
CA ARG A 201 -1.15 3.40 51.44
C ARG A 201 -0.29 3.98 50.32
N GLY A 202 1.02 4.01 50.53
CA GLY A 202 1.96 4.35 49.47
C GLY A 202 1.91 3.34 48.31
N TRP A 203 1.67 3.84 47.10
CA TRP A 203 1.68 3.11 45.84
C TRP A 203 2.77 3.65 44.92
N ILE A 204 3.45 2.77 44.19
CA ILE A 204 4.48 3.15 43.23
C ILE A 204 3.80 3.38 41.86
N LEU A 205 3.89 4.61 41.36
CA LEU A 205 3.36 5.02 40.06
C LEU A 205 4.29 4.59 38.91
N ALA A 206 3.85 4.78 37.66
CA ALA A 206 4.61 4.38 36.48
C ALA A 206 5.98 5.07 36.36
N ASP A 207 6.10 6.28 36.90
CA ASP A 207 7.34 7.05 36.96
C ASP A 207 8.23 6.68 38.16
N ASN A 208 7.89 5.61 38.88
CA ASN A 208 8.51 5.16 40.14
C ASN A 208 8.36 6.13 41.33
N THR A 209 7.50 7.14 41.24
CA THR A 209 7.18 7.98 42.40
C THR A 209 6.21 7.28 43.35
N LEU A 210 6.28 7.65 44.64
CA LEU A 210 5.35 7.16 45.64
C LEU A 210 4.17 8.13 45.78
N ARG A 211 2.95 7.61 45.67
CA ARG A 211 1.71 8.34 45.90
C ARG A 211 0.90 7.67 47.01
N GLU A 212 0.33 8.48 47.90
CA GLU A 212 -0.70 8.00 48.84
C GLU A 212 -1.99 7.68 48.05
N THR A 213 -2.41 6.42 48.15
CA THR A 213 -3.46 5.83 47.33
C THR A 213 -4.40 5.00 48.20
N THR A 214 -5.70 5.16 47.97
CA THR A 214 -6.75 4.37 48.62
C THR A 214 -7.11 3.11 47.83
N VAL A 215 -7.72 2.13 48.48
CA VAL A 215 -8.18 0.89 47.82
C VAL A 215 -9.27 1.21 46.79
N ASP A 216 -10.10 2.21 47.05
CA ASP A 216 -11.13 2.65 46.09
C ASP A 216 -10.54 3.33 44.85
N GLU A 217 -9.43 4.06 45.00
CA GLU A 217 -8.68 4.56 43.83
C GLU A 217 -8.10 3.41 43.00
N LEU A 218 -7.55 2.36 43.62
CA LEU A 218 -7.06 1.17 42.89
C LEU A 218 -8.20 0.50 42.10
N ARG A 219 -9.40 0.37 42.69
CA ARG A 219 -10.59 -0.12 41.97
C ARG A 219 -10.95 0.80 40.81
N GLY A 220 -10.88 2.11 40.99
CA GLY A 220 -11.10 3.10 39.95
C GLY A 220 -10.14 2.96 38.77
N VAL A 221 -8.85 2.74 39.04
CA VAL A 221 -7.82 2.50 38.02
C VAL A 221 -8.12 1.23 37.22
N LEU A 222 -8.47 0.12 37.91
CA LEU A 222 -8.83 -1.13 37.23
C LEU A 222 -10.13 -1.01 36.41
N ASN A 223 -11.10 -0.24 36.88
CA ASN A 223 -12.32 0.07 36.12
C ASN A 223 -12.00 0.87 34.85
N ALA A 224 -11.16 1.90 34.95
CA ALA A 224 -10.71 2.67 33.79
C ALA A 224 -9.94 1.82 32.78
N TYR A 225 -9.10 0.89 33.25
CA TYR A 225 -8.45 -0.11 32.40
C TYR A 225 -9.48 -1.00 31.68
N ALA A 226 -10.49 -1.50 32.40
CA ALA A 226 -11.55 -2.34 31.81
C ALA A 226 -12.38 -1.58 30.77
N GLU A 227 -12.65 -0.30 31.01
CA GLU A 227 -13.31 0.60 30.06
C GLU A 227 -12.45 0.79 28.80
N ARG A 228 -11.16 1.11 28.94
CA ARG A 228 -10.23 1.22 27.82
C ARG A 228 -10.17 -0.08 27.03
N LEU A 229 -10.10 -1.23 27.70
CA LEU A 229 -10.11 -2.54 27.04
C LEU A 229 -11.35 -2.72 26.16
N GLY A 230 -12.53 -2.35 26.67
CA GLY A 230 -13.78 -2.37 25.93
C GLY A 230 -13.74 -1.47 24.70
N GLN A 231 -13.34 -0.20 24.88
CA GLN A 231 -13.24 0.79 23.81
C GLN A 231 -12.26 0.34 22.71
N VAL A 232 -11.08 -0.18 23.09
CA VAL A 232 -10.07 -0.68 22.15
C VAL A 232 -10.61 -1.84 21.33
N PHE A 233 -11.30 -2.80 21.95
CA PHE A 233 -11.87 -3.93 21.21
C PHE A 233 -13.04 -3.55 20.32
N GLU A 234 -13.87 -2.59 20.74
CA GLU A 234 -14.94 -2.05 19.91
C GLU A 234 -14.38 -1.33 18.68
N ALA A 235 -13.42 -0.41 18.87
CA ALA A 235 -12.73 0.27 17.78
C ALA A 235 -12.04 -0.72 16.82
N TYR A 236 -11.36 -1.73 17.38
CA TYR A 236 -10.72 -2.78 16.59
C TYR A 236 -11.73 -3.63 15.81
N ALA A 237 -12.90 -3.92 16.38
CA ALA A 237 -13.95 -4.67 15.68
C ALA A 237 -14.48 -3.88 14.48
N VAL A 238 -14.78 -2.59 14.66
CA VAL A 238 -15.19 -1.69 13.57
C VAL A 238 -14.14 -1.64 12.47
N TRP A 239 -12.87 -1.43 12.84
CA TRP A 239 -11.77 -1.41 11.87
C TRP A 239 -11.60 -2.76 11.14
N ARG A 240 -11.73 -3.88 11.86
CA ARG A 240 -11.59 -5.23 11.28
C ARG A 240 -12.73 -5.60 10.33
N ASP A 241 -13.90 -4.99 10.48
CA ASP A 241 -15.02 -5.20 9.57
C ASP A 241 -14.95 -4.28 8.34
N GLY A 242 -14.01 -3.31 8.32
CA GLY A 242 -13.68 -2.45 7.17
C GLY A 242 -12.68 -3.07 6.17
N ASP A 243 -12.16 -2.24 5.27
CA ASP A 243 -11.29 -2.64 4.15
C ASP A 243 -9.83 -2.95 4.57
N LYS A 244 -9.40 -2.46 5.74
CA LYS A 244 -8.05 -2.62 6.30
C LYS A 244 -6.95 -2.07 5.38
N LEU A 245 -7.30 -1.12 4.51
CA LEU A 245 -6.33 -0.42 3.65
C LEU A 245 -5.55 0.65 4.42
N GLU A 246 -6.07 1.04 5.58
CA GLU A 246 -5.38 1.90 6.53
C GLU A 246 -5.02 1.12 7.81
N LYS A 247 -3.91 1.52 8.44
CA LYS A 247 -3.50 0.97 9.74
C LYS A 247 -4.55 1.29 10.82
N PHE A 248 -4.67 0.43 11.81
CA PHE A 248 -5.54 0.68 12.97
C PHE A 248 -4.97 1.79 13.86
N GLU A 249 -5.84 2.70 14.31
CA GLU A 249 -5.53 3.78 15.26
C GLU A 249 -6.59 3.81 16.37
N PHE A 250 -6.19 4.19 17.59
CA PHE A 250 -7.04 4.28 18.78
C PHE A 250 -6.71 5.52 19.60
#